data_AF-A0A9D0AB13-F1
#
_entry.id   AF-A0A9D0AB13-F1
#
_cell.length_a   1.000
_cell.length_b   1.000
_cell.length_c   1.000
_cell.angle_alpha   90.00
_cell.angle_beta   90.00
_cell.angle_gamma   90.00
#
_symmetry.space_group_name_H-M   'P 1'
#
loop_
_entity.id
_entity.type
_entity.pdbx_description
1 polymer ?
#
loop_
_entity_poly.entity_id
_entity_poly.type
_entity_poly.pdbx_seq_one_letter_code
_entity_poly.pdbx_strand_id
1 'polypeptide(L)'
;MCQPVSTEFCYNREKGKVDILLWWANDTPRAIIELKNQIYSKGQYDKDIKRIKSFLERKNSKSTLQFGIFAFYESASTGAQKTAKEKIENRISNIYTNAQSLLGSNYQTNLITTDLYEELTDNAWQAACILVKFKNT
;
A
#
# COMPACT_ATOMS: atom_id res chain seq x y z
N MET A 1 32.03 -23.48 2.17
CA MET A 1 31.96 -23.41 3.64
C MET A 1 32.22 -21.95 4.01
N CYS A 2 31.18 -21.18 4.34
CA CYS A 2 31.28 -19.84 4.93
C CYS A 2 30.13 -19.71 5.92
N GLN A 3 30.44 -19.43 7.18
CA GLN A 3 29.51 -18.86 8.16
C GLN A 3 30.17 -17.60 8.79
N PRO A 4 29.54 -16.88 9.75
CA PRO A 4 28.76 -15.69 9.45
C PRO A 4 29.10 -14.50 10.39
N VAL A 5 28.80 -13.26 9.98
CA VAL A 5 28.55 -12.06 10.81
C VAL A 5 28.41 -10.91 9.80
N SER A 6 27.53 -9.92 9.87
CA SER A 6 26.79 -9.29 10.97
C SER A 6 25.71 -8.40 10.33
N THR A 7 24.51 -8.37 10.91
CA THR A 7 23.57 -7.23 10.93
C THR A 7 23.61 -6.25 9.75
N GLU A 8 22.83 -6.53 8.70
CA GLU A 8 22.23 -5.51 7.82
C GLU A 8 20.97 -6.10 7.15
N PHE A 9 19.85 -6.09 7.89
CA PHE A 9 18.52 -6.41 7.33
C PHE A 9 18.00 -5.21 6.53
N CYS A 10 18.61 -4.93 5.39
CA CYS A 10 18.01 -4.08 4.37
C CYS A 10 18.61 -4.42 3.00
N TYR A 11 18.37 -5.63 2.50
CA TYR A 11 18.81 -5.99 1.15
C TYR A 11 17.82 -5.43 0.11
N ASN A 12 18.01 -4.15 -0.14
CA ASN A 12 17.46 -3.41 -1.26
C ASN A 12 18.05 -3.99 -2.56
N ARG A 13 17.43 -4.99 -3.23
CA ARG A 13 17.80 -5.40 -4.60
C ARG A 13 16.80 -6.30 -5.35
N GLU A 14 15.81 -5.64 -5.95
CA GLU A 14 15.70 -5.60 -7.43
C GLU A 14 15.57 -4.12 -7.86
N LYS A 15 16.69 -3.39 -7.92
CA LYS A 15 16.78 -1.99 -8.42
C LYS A 15 15.98 -0.91 -7.65
N GLY A 16 15.77 -1.01 -6.34
CA GLY A 16 15.13 0.06 -5.55
C GLY A 16 13.69 0.39 -5.98
N LYS A 17 12.94 -0.62 -6.44
CA LYS A 17 11.63 -0.43 -7.07
C LYS A 17 10.46 -0.34 -6.09
N VAL A 18 10.61 -0.78 -4.85
CA VAL A 18 9.53 -0.86 -3.87
C VAL A 18 10.00 -0.23 -2.56
N ASP A 19 9.10 0.40 -1.81
CA ASP A 19 9.48 1.10 -0.56
C ASP A 19 9.93 0.13 0.54
N ILE A 20 9.17 -0.96 0.76
CA ILE A 20 9.54 -2.02 1.71
C ILE A 20 9.28 -3.39 1.09
N LEU A 21 10.26 -4.28 1.17
CA LEU A 21 10.13 -5.70 0.86
C LEU A 21 10.20 -6.49 2.18
N LEU A 22 9.11 -7.16 2.54
CA LEU A 22 9.01 -7.98 3.73
C LEU A 22 9.52 -9.39 3.41
N TRP A 23 10.42 -9.92 4.25
CA TRP A 23 10.99 -11.26 4.11
C TRP A 23 10.50 -12.18 5.23
N TRP A 24 10.45 -13.47 4.92
CA TRP A 24 10.38 -14.52 5.92
C TRP A 24 11.76 -14.75 6.56
N ALA A 25 11.78 -15.40 7.72
CA ALA A 25 13.02 -15.80 8.39
C ALA A 25 13.83 -16.87 7.62
N ASN A 26 13.26 -17.44 6.55
CA ASN A 26 13.92 -18.41 5.67
C ASN A 26 14.48 -17.76 4.39
N ASP A 27 14.71 -16.45 4.40
CA ASP A 27 15.24 -15.69 3.27
C ASP A 27 14.42 -15.81 1.99
N THR A 28 13.08 -15.83 2.12
CA THR A 28 12.18 -15.70 0.95
C THR A 28 11.28 -14.46 1.06
N PRO A 29 11.05 -13.72 -0.04
CA PRO A 29 10.20 -12.54 0.00
C PRO A 29 8.74 -12.93 0.27
N ARG A 30 8.11 -12.26 1.22
CA ARG A 30 6.74 -12.51 1.68
C ARG A 30 5.75 -11.51 1.10
N ALA A 31 6.10 -10.23 1.13
CA ALA A 31 5.21 -9.17 0.72
C ALA A 31 5.98 -7.94 0.24
N ILE A 32 5.30 -7.11 -0.54
CA ILE A 32 5.78 -5.79 -0.93
C ILE A 32 4.84 -4.74 -0.36
N ILE A 33 5.41 -3.62 0.08
CA ILE A 33 4.68 -2.51 0.66
C ILE A 33 5.14 -1.25 -0.04
N GLU A 34 4.17 -0.49 -0.53
CA GLU A 34 4.35 0.84 -1.09
C GLU A 34 3.70 1.84 -0.16
N LEU A 35 4.38 2.94 0.13
CA LEU A 35 3.97 3.97 1.06
C LEU A 35 3.80 5.31 0.34
N LYS A 36 2.70 6.01 0.60
CA LYS A 36 2.49 7.37 0.11
C LYS A 36 2.12 8.34 1.21
N ASN A 37 2.72 9.52 1.12
CA ASN A 37 2.32 10.67 1.90
C ASN A 37 1.36 11.50 1.07
N GLN A 38 0.09 11.55 1.48
CA GLN A 38 -0.97 12.40 0.94
C GLN A 38 -1.15 12.38 -0.60
N ILE A 39 -2.29 11.91 -1.05
CA ILE A 39 -2.58 11.65 -2.46
C ILE A 39 -3.52 12.73 -3.00
N TYR A 40 -3.01 13.48 -3.98
CA TYR A 40 -3.73 14.57 -4.63
C TYR A 40 -4.29 14.16 -6.00
N SER A 41 -3.72 13.14 -6.64
CA SER A 41 -4.20 12.66 -7.94
C SER A 41 -3.92 11.18 -8.18
N LYS A 42 -4.72 10.56 -9.06
CA LYS A 42 -4.56 9.15 -9.45
C LYS A 42 -3.16 8.83 -10.00
N GLY A 43 -2.57 9.76 -10.74
CA GLY A 43 -1.24 9.57 -11.34
C GLY A 43 -0.11 9.35 -10.33
N GLN A 44 -0.30 9.77 -9.07
CA GLN A 44 0.71 9.63 -8.01
C GLN A 44 0.83 8.21 -7.46
N TYR A 45 -0.21 7.37 -7.61
CA TYR A 45 -0.21 6.01 -7.05
C TYR A 45 -0.56 4.91 -8.06
N ASP A 46 -1.06 5.24 -9.25
CA ASP A 46 -1.39 4.27 -10.30
C ASP A 46 -0.22 3.32 -10.61
N LYS A 47 1.00 3.87 -10.71
CA LYS A 47 2.22 3.08 -10.96
C LYS A 47 2.56 2.14 -9.82
N ASP A 48 2.24 2.50 -8.58
CA ASP A 48 2.56 1.69 -7.40
C ASP A 48 1.58 0.53 -7.26
N ILE A 49 0.28 0.76 -7.49
CA ILE A 49 -0.73 -0.31 -7.55
C ILE A 49 -0.42 -1.30 -8.69
N LYS A 50 -0.09 -0.78 -9.89
CA LYS A 50 0.32 -1.63 -11.03
C LYS A 50 1.59 -2.41 -10.73
N ARG A 51 2.54 -1.80 -10.02
CA ARG A 51 3.76 -2.49 -9.59
C ARG A 51 3.43 -3.61 -8.62
N ILE A 52 2.58 -3.37 -7.62
CA ILE A 52 2.11 -4.41 -6.70
C ILE A 52 1.54 -5.60 -7.47
N LYS A 53 0.61 -5.31 -8.40
CA LYS A 53 0.03 -6.30 -9.30
C LYS A 53 1.08 -7.11 -10.06
N SER A 54 2.00 -6.43 -10.74
CA SER A 54 3.05 -7.10 -11.54
C SER A 54 3.99 -7.97 -10.70
N PHE A 55 4.26 -7.60 -9.44
CA PHE A 55 5.08 -8.42 -8.55
C PHE A 55 4.35 -9.66 -8.07
N LEU A 56 3.06 -9.54 -7.75
CA LEU A 56 2.23 -10.69 -7.40
C LEU A 56 2.13 -11.66 -8.60
N GLU A 57 1.98 -11.15 -9.83
CA GLU A 57 1.87 -11.97 -11.05
C GLU A 57 3.17 -12.65 -11.49
N ARG A 58 4.32 -12.24 -10.96
CA ARG A 58 5.60 -12.81 -11.38
C ARG A 58 5.69 -14.28 -10.99
N LYS A 59 5.79 -15.15 -12.01
CA LYS A 59 6.12 -16.58 -11.92
C LYS A 59 5.37 -17.30 -10.79
N ASN A 60 4.09 -17.56 -11.04
CA ASN A 60 3.17 -18.35 -10.20
C ASN A 60 3.69 -19.71 -9.68
N SER A 61 4.81 -20.24 -10.19
CA SER A 61 5.41 -21.48 -9.68
C SER A 61 6.66 -21.30 -8.80
N LYS A 62 7.23 -20.09 -8.69
CA LYS A 62 8.45 -19.82 -7.90
C LYS A 62 8.41 -18.56 -7.04
N SER A 63 7.41 -17.69 -7.22
CA SER A 63 7.26 -16.52 -6.35
C SER A 63 6.69 -16.93 -5.00
N THR A 64 7.36 -16.49 -3.94
CA THR A 64 6.93 -16.68 -2.56
C THR A 64 6.12 -15.49 -2.03
N LEU A 65 5.91 -14.45 -2.86
CA LEU A 65 5.12 -13.29 -2.50
C LEU A 65 3.66 -13.71 -2.32
N GLN A 66 3.12 -13.42 -1.13
CA GLN A 66 1.77 -13.80 -0.75
C GLN A 66 0.77 -12.64 -0.86
N PHE A 67 1.24 -11.40 -0.67
CA PHE A 67 0.39 -10.21 -0.70
C PHE A 67 1.19 -8.94 -0.96
N GLY A 68 0.48 -7.89 -1.35
CA GLY A 68 1.00 -6.53 -1.40
C GLY A 68 0.21 -5.61 -0.47
N ILE A 69 0.83 -4.53 -0.03
CA ILE A 69 0.17 -3.46 0.74
C ILE A 69 0.46 -2.13 0.05
N PHE A 70 -0.60 -1.36 -0.17
CA PHE A 70 -0.47 0.05 -0.49
C PHE A 70 -0.92 0.87 0.72
N ALA A 71 0.02 1.47 1.43
CA ALA A 71 -0.22 2.26 2.64
C ALA A 71 -0.14 3.75 2.32
N PHE A 72 -1.00 4.54 2.95
CA PHE A 72 -1.01 5.99 2.79
C PHE A 72 -1.66 6.68 3.99
N TYR A 73 -1.48 7.99 4.10
CA TYR A 73 -2.29 8.82 4.98
C TYR A 73 -2.92 9.96 4.18
N GLU A 74 -4.07 10.42 4.65
CA GLU A 74 -4.75 11.60 4.15
C GLU A 74 -4.92 12.61 5.27
N SER A 75 -4.78 13.89 4.93
CA SER A 75 -5.15 14.99 5.80
C SER A 75 -5.90 16.07 5.02
N ALA A 76 -6.76 16.78 5.73
CA ALA A 76 -7.52 17.89 5.19
C ALA A 76 -7.90 18.87 6.29
N SER A 77 -8.04 20.14 5.91
CA SER A 77 -8.75 21.14 6.71
C SER A 77 -10.22 21.19 6.31
N THR A 78 -11.09 21.60 7.22
CA THR A 78 -12.47 21.97 6.89
C THR A 78 -12.47 23.17 5.94
N GLY A 79 -13.38 23.16 4.96
CA GLY A 79 -13.59 24.30 4.06
C GLY A 79 -15.07 24.61 3.91
N ALA A 80 -15.37 25.64 3.12
CA ALA A 80 -16.73 26.17 2.99
C ALA A 80 -17.80 25.14 2.54
N GLN A 81 -17.41 24.12 1.77
CA GLN A 81 -18.36 23.14 1.20
C GLN A 81 -18.32 21.77 1.86
N LYS A 82 -17.21 21.40 2.50
CA LYS A 82 -16.98 20.05 3.04
C LYS A 82 -16.10 20.13 4.29
N THR A 83 -16.46 19.32 5.27
CA THR A 83 -15.66 19.07 6.47
C THR A 83 -14.35 18.34 6.13
N ALA A 84 -13.36 18.43 7.01
CA ALA A 84 -12.12 17.68 6.88
C ALA A 84 -12.39 16.16 6.75
N LYS A 85 -13.29 15.64 7.60
CA LYS A 85 -13.75 14.24 7.60
C LYS A 85 -14.28 13.82 6.23
N GLU A 86 -15.27 14.53 5.68
CA GLU A 86 -15.86 14.19 4.39
C GLU A 86 -14.83 14.21 3.27
N LYS A 87 -13.87 15.15 3.31
CA LYS A 87 -12.80 15.20 2.30
C LYS A 87 -11.91 13.96 2.37
N ILE A 88 -11.51 13.53 3.58
CA ILE A 88 -10.66 12.37 3.81
C ILE A 88 -11.37 11.09 3.40
N GLU A 89 -12.60 10.87 3.88
CA GLU A 89 -13.42 9.70 3.55
C GLU A 89 -13.63 9.57 2.03
N ASN A 90 -13.97 10.69 1.36
CA ASN A 90 -14.13 10.71 -0.09
C ASN A 90 -12.83 10.36 -0.81
N ARG A 91 -11.68 10.89 -0.37
CA ARG A 91 -10.38 10.58 -1.00
C ARG A 91 -10.01 9.11 -0.81
N ILE A 92 -10.09 8.58 0.42
CA ILE A 92 -9.79 7.18 0.72
C ILE A 92 -10.68 6.25 -0.13
N SER A 93 -11.99 6.53 -0.19
CA SER A 93 -12.95 5.74 -0.97
C SER A 93 -12.64 5.78 -2.48
N ASN A 94 -12.30 6.96 -3.02
CA ASN A 94 -11.89 7.11 -4.41
C ASN A 94 -10.59 6.37 -4.72
N ILE A 95 -9.61 6.44 -3.83
CA ILE A 95 -8.33 5.73 -3.97
C ILE A 95 -8.57 4.22 -3.98
N TYR A 96 -9.39 3.71 -3.05
CA TYR A 96 -9.73 2.30 -2.96
C TYR A 96 -10.46 1.80 -4.21
N THR A 97 -11.50 2.51 -4.66
CA THR A 97 -12.26 2.17 -5.88
C THR A 97 -11.35 2.16 -7.11
N ASN A 98 -10.46 3.14 -7.24
CA ASN A 98 -9.48 3.19 -8.31
C ASN A 98 -8.49 2.03 -8.24
N ALA A 99 -8.00 1.68 -7.05
CA ALA A 99 -7.10 0.55 -6.87
C ALA A 99 -7.76 -0.78 -7.27
N GLN A 100 -9.02 -0.99 -6.89
CA GLN A 100 -9.80 -2.16 -7.31
C GLN A 100 -9.95 -2.25 -8.83
N SER A 101 -10.25 -1.13 -9.48
CA SER A 101 -10.33 -1.05 -10.95
C SER A 101 -9.00 -1.42 -11.63
N LEU A 102 -7.87 -0.97 -11.10
CA LEU A 102 -6.54 -1.26 -11.63
C LEU A 102 -6.11 -2.72 -11.43
N LEU A 103 -6.47 -3.29 -10.27
CA LEU A 103 -6.15 -4.67 -9.92
C LEU A 103 -6.97 -5.65 -10.74
N GLY A 104 -8.27 -5.38 -10.92
CA GLY A 104 -9.19 -6.25 -11.62
C GLY A 104 -9.69 -7.42 -10.76
N SER A 105 -10.43 -8.35 -11.36
CA SER A 105 -11.21 -9.37 -10.66
C SER A 105 -10.38 -10.50 -10.02
N ASN A 106 -9.13 -10.68 -10.41
CA ASN A 106 -8.24 -11.75 -9.91
C ASN A 106 -7.75 -11.52 -8.48
N TYR A 107 -7.96 -10.31 -7.94
CA TYR A 107 -7.45 -9.91 -6.63
C TYR A 107 -8.56 -9.72 -5.63
N GLN A 108 -8.31 -10.18 -4.41
CA GLN A 108 -9.04 -9.74 -3.23
C GLN A 108 -8.34 -8.49 -2.69
N THR A 109 -9.15 -7.47 -2.40
CA THR A 109 -8.68 -6.24 -1.78
C THR A 109 -9.41 -6.02 -0.46
N ASN A 110 -8.70 -5.50 0.54
CA ASN A 110 -9.29 -5.09 1.80
C ASN A 110 -8.75 -3.71 2.19
N LEU A 111 -9.65 -2.77 2.47
CA LEU A 111 -9.31 -1.45 2.97
C LEU A 111 -9.29 -1.50 4.50
N ILE A 112 -8.16 -1.11 5.09
CA ILE A 112 -7.99 -0.99 6.53
C ILE A 112 -7.67 0.47 6.83
N THR A 113 -8.39 1.07 7.78
CA THR A 113 -8.18 2.45 8.19
C THR A 113 -7.95 2.53 9.69
N THR A 114 -7.20 3.53 10.14
CA THR A 114 -7.21 3.92 11.55
C THR A 114 -8.49 4.67 11.88
N ASP A 115 -8.68 4.99 13.16
CA ASP A 115 -9.61 6.06 13.53
C ASP A 115 -9.22 7.37 12.85
N LEU A 116 -10.21 8.22 12.63
CA LEU A 116 -10.00 9.60 12.18
C LEU A 116 -9.54 10.43 13.38
N TYR A 117 -8.42 11.12 13.22
CA TYR A 117 -7.91 12.03 14.23
C TYR A 117 -8.26 13.46 13.84
N GLU A 118 -9.04 14.13 14.68
CA GLU A 118 -9.40 15.54 14.53
C GLU A 118 -8.50 16.39 15.45
N GLU A 119 -7.90 17.43 14.89
CA GLU A 119 -7.09 18.42 15.60
C GLU A 119 -7.96 19.63 15.99
N LEU A 120 -7.50 20.39 16.98
CA LEU A 120 -8.21 21.56 17.53
C LEU A 120 -8.49 22.68 16.50
N THR A 121 -7.84 22.66 15.34
CA THR A 121 -7.89 23.71 14.31
C THR A 121 -8.69 23.31 13.07
N ASP A 122 -9.75 22.51 13.24
CA ASP A 122 -10.58 21.99 12.15
C ASP A 122 -9.82 21.20 11.07
N ASN A 123 -8.65 20.68 11.43
CA ASN A 123 -7.86 19.76 10.62
C ASN A 123 -8.17 18.34 11.05
N ALA A 124 -8.11 17.41 10.13
CA ALA A 124 -8.15 15.99 10.45
C ALA A 124 -7.14 15.22 9.62
N TRP A 125 -6.76 14.04 10.10
CA TRP A 125 -5.98 13.08 9.36
C TRP A 125 -6.39 11.64 9.67
N GLN A 126 -6.17 10.76 8.70
CA GLN A 126 -6.44 9.34 8.83
C GLN A 126 -5.40 8.55 8.04
N ALA A 127 -4.89 7.47 8.63
CA ALA A 127 -4.07 6.51 7.90
C ALA A 127 -4.93 5.38 7.33
N ALA A 128 -4.55 4.90 6.14
CA ALA A 128 -5.24 3.84 5.43
C ALA A 128 -4.24 2.92 4.75
N CYS A 129 -4.60 1.66 4.58
CA CYS A 129 -3.88 0.74 3.71
C CYS A 129 -4.82 -0.18 2.95
N ILE A 130 -4.40 -0.56 1.75
CA ILE A 130 -5.10 -1.51 0.89
C ILE A 130 -4.25 -2.77 0.86
N LEU A 131 -4.77 -3.84 1.48
CA LEU A 131 -4.20 -5.17 1.39
C LEU A 131 -4.66 -5.82 0.08
N VAL A 132 -3.69 -6.33 -0.69
CA VAL A 132 -3.92 -6.96 -1.99
C VAL A 132 -3.43 -8.39 -1.96
N LYS A 133 -4.31 -9.34 -2.31
CA LYS A 133 -4.03 -10.78 -2.38
C LYS A 133 -4.59 -11.35 -3.67
N PHE A 134 -4.02 -12.44 -4.18
CA PHE A 134 -4.74 -13.25 -5.15
C PHE A 134 -6.00 -13.82 -4.51
N LYS A 135 -7.08 -13.90 -5.30
CA LYS A 135 -8.20 -14.75 -4.90
C LYS A 135 -7.75 -16.19 -5.00
N ASN A 136 -7.79 -16.91 -3.89
CA ASN A 136 -7.72 -18.36 -3.94
C ASN A 136 -9.01 -18.84 -4.60
N THR A 137 -8.91 -19.29 -5.85
CA THR A 137 -9.95 -20.09 -6.50
C THR A 137 -10.06 -21.46 -5.86
#